data_AF-A0A528XCV7-F1
#
_entry.id   AF-A0A528XCV7-F1
#
_cell.length_a   1.000
_cell.length_b   1.000
_cell.length_c   1.000
_cell.angle_alpha   90.00
_cell.angle_beta   90.00
_cell.angle_gamma   90.00
#
_symmetry.space_group_name_H-M   'P 1'
#
loop_
_entity.id
_entity.type
_entity.pdbx_description
1 polymer ?
#
loop_
_entity_poly.entity_id
_entity_poly.type
_entity_poly.pdbx_seq_one_letter_code
_entity_poly.pdbx_strand_id
1 'polypeptide(L)' 'MRIAALILCELVGMFVDDEFLAFAVLAVVALAAALGKWMSLQPPFVGGVLLVGSVVIVVSSALRASRKRRT' A
#
# COMPACT_ATOMS: atom_id res chain seq x y z
N MET A 1 19.67 -4.89 -27.68
CA MET A 1 18.88 -3.66 -27.46
C MET A 1 17.48 -3.89 -26.88
N ARG A 2 16.86 -5.08 -27.02
CA ARG A 2 15.51 -5.35 -26.47
C ARG A 2 15.50 -5.72 -24.97
N ILE A 3 16.58 -6.32 -24.47
CA ILE A 3 16.69 -6.81 -23.08
C ILE A 3 16.80 -5.65 -22.08
N ALA A 4 17.60 -4.62 -22.41
CA ALA A 4 17.73 -3.44 -21.56
C ALA A 4 16.39 -2.69 -21.40
N ALA A 5 15.61 -2.56 -22.47
CA ALA A 5 14.28 -1.94 -22.43
C ALA A 5 13.28 -2.78 -21.60
N LEU A 6 13.37 -4.12 -21.65
CA LEU A 6 12.58 -5.03 -20.82
C LEU A 6 12.91 -4.87 -19.33
N ILE A 7 14.20 -4.87 -18.98
CA ILE A 7 14.64 -4.68 -17.59
C ILE A 7 14.20 -3.30 -17.08
N LEU A 8 14.32 -2.26 -17.90
CA LEU A 8 13.90 -0.91 -17.51
C LEU A 8 12.37 -0.81 -17.32
N CYS A 9 11.57 -1.46 -18.18
CA CYS A 9 10.13 -1.54 -17.99
C CYS A 9 9.74 -2.32 -16.73
N GLU A 10 10.39 -3.45 -16.44
CA GLU A 10 10.12 -4.23 -15.22
C GLU A 10 10.53 -3.45 -13.96
N LEU A 11 11.66 -2.73 -14.01
CA LEU A 11 12.15 -1.89 -12.93
C LEU A 11 11.19 -0.73 -12.65
N VAL A 12 10.78 -0.02 -13.70
CA VAL A 12 9.79 1.08 -13.59
C VAL A 12 8.44 0.54 -13.11
N GLY A 13 8.01 -0.64 -13.58
CA GLY A 13 6.79 -1.29 -13.12
C GLY A 13 6.84 -1.63 -11.63
N MET A 14 7.98 -2.11 -11.13
CA MET A 14 8.18 -2.43 -9.71
C MET A 14 8.21 -1.16 -8.84
N PHE A 15 8.88 -0.10 -9.30
CA PHE A 15 8.90 1.20 -8.60
C PHE A 15 7.52 1.87 -8.54
N VAL A 16 6.74 1.80 -9.61
CA VAL A 16 5.36 2.35 -9.65
C VAL A 16 4.41 1.56 -8.74
N ASP A 17 4.55 0.24 -8.66
CA ASP A 17 3.77 -0.56 -7.70
C ASP A 17 4.19 -0.27 -6.24
N ASP A 18 5.47 -0.03 -5.96
CA ASP A 18 5.97 0.37 -4.62
C ASP A 18 5.54 1.79 -4.22
N GLU A 19 5.49 2.74 -5.16
CA GLU A 19 4.93 4.09 -4.95
C GLU A 19 3.46 4.01 -4.54
N PHE A 20 2.66 3.20 -5.25
CA PHE A 20 1.25 3.03 -4.93
C PHE A 20 1.05 2.39 -3.55
N LEU A 21 1.94 1.45 -3.17
CA LEU A 21 1.96 0.86 -1.84
C LEU A 21 2.30 1.92 -0.78
N ALA A 22 3.31 2.76 -1.01
CA ALA A 22 3.66 3.86 -0.11
C ALA A 22 2.50 4.86 0.04
N PHE A 23 1.82 5.22 -1.04
CA PHE A 23 0.66 6.09 -1.02
C PHE A 23 -0.52 5.47 -0.25
N ALA A 24 -0.77 4.17 -0.42
CA ALA A 24 -1.79 3.44 0.31
C ALA A 24 -1.49 3.41 1.82
N VAL A 25 -0.25 3.13 2.21
CA VAL A 25 0.18 3.17 3.62
C VAL A 25 0.01 4.57 4.20
N LEU A 26 0.44 5.61 3.49
CA LEU A 26 0.23 7.01 3.91
C LEU A 26 -1.25 7.34 4.09
N ALA A 27 -2.12 6.87 3.19
CA ALA A 27 -3.56 7.08 3.31
C ALA A 27 -4.14 6.42 4.57
N VAL A 28 -3.74 5.19 4.90
CA VAL A 28 -4.20 4.52 6.13
C VAL A 28 -3.64 5.17 7.39
N VAL A 29 -2.38 5.60 7.38
CA VAL A 29 -1.80 6.35 8.50
C VAL A 29 -2.53 7.68 8.70
N ALA A 30 -2.82 8.41 7.61
CA ALA A 30 -3.57 9.66 7.67
C ALA A 30 -5.00 9.44 8.19
N LEU A 31 -5.67 8.37 7.75
CA LEU A 31 -7.00 7.99 8.21
C LEU A 31 -6.99 7.68 9.72
N ALA A 32 -6.03 6.87 10.16
CA ALA A 32 -5.87 6.51 11.57
C ALA A 32 -5.52 7.72 12.45
N ALA A 33 -4.66 8.62 11.95
CA ALA A 33 -4.35 9.86 12.63
C ALA A 33 -5.59 10.77 12.75
N ALA A 34 -6.41 10.86 11.69
CA ALA A 34 -7.67 11.60 11.72
C ALA A 34 -8.66 10.98 12.72
N LEU A 35 -8.82 9.65 12.72
CA LEU A 35 -9.64 8.91 13.68
C LEU A 35 -9.20 9.15 15.13
N GLY A 36 -7.90 9.14 15.40
CA GLY A 36 -7.35 9.38 16.74
C GLY A 36 -7.48 10.84 17.19
N LYS A 37 -7.25 11.80 16.29
CA LYS A 37 -7.30 13.24 16.61
C LYS A 37 -8.72 13.80 16.70
N TRP A 38 -9.61 13.41 15.78
CA TRP A 38 -10.95 14.00 15.67
C TRP A 38 -12.01 13.26 16.45
N MET A 39 -11.86 11.94 16.64
CA MET A 39 -12.94 11.12 17.20
C MET A 39 -12.65 10.65 18.64
N SER A 40 -11.51 11.05 19.24
CA SER A 40 -11.10 10.67 20.59
C SER A 40 -11.28 9.18 20.90
N LEU A 41 -11.13 8.32 19.88
CA LEU A 41 -11.20 6.88 20.07
C LEU A 41 -10.07 6.44 21.02
N GLN A 42 -10.41 5.52 21.92
CA GLN A 42 -9.44 4.97 22.86
C GLN A 42 -8.20 4.46 22.09
N PRO A 43 -6.97 4.74 22.58
CA PRO A 43 -5.72 4.38 21.92
C PRO A 43 -5.63 2.95 21.33
N PRO A 44 -6.14 1.89 21.97
CA PRO A 44 -6.09 0.54 21.41
C PRO A 44 -6.92 0.38 20.12
N PHE A 45 -8.03 1.10 19.97
CA PHE A 45 -8.83 1.02 18.75
C PHE A 45 -8.14 1.66 17.56
N VAL A 46 -7.46 2.79 17.76
CA VAL A 46 -6.67 3.46 16.71
C VAL A 46 -5.50 2.54 16.27
N GLY A 47 -4.84 1.90 17.22
CA GLY A 47 -3.81 0.90 16.94
C GLY A 47 -4.32 -0.32 16.19
N GLY A 48 -5.51 -0.83 16.56
CA GLY A 48 -6.16 -1.93 15.85
C GLY A 48 -6.52 -1.59 14.40
N VAL A 49 -7.04 -0.38 14.15
CA VAL A 49 -7.33 0.12 12.80
C VAL A 49 -6.05 0.26 11.98
N LEU A 50 -4.96 0.75 12.56
CA LEU A 50 -3.64 0.81 11.89
C LEU A 50 -3.13 -0.57 11.52
N LEU A 51 -3.21 -1.53 12.44
CA LEU A 51 -2.69 -2.87 12.23
C LEU A 51 -3.50 -3.59 11.13
N VAL A 52 -4.82 -3.57 11.24
CA VAL A 52 -5.70 -4.18 10.23
C VAL A 52 -5.59 -3.47 8.89
N GLY A 53 -5.59 -2.13 8.88
CA GLY A 53 -5.45 -1.34 7.66
C GLY A 53 -4.11 -1.60 6.94
N SER A 54 -3.02 -1.70 7.68
CA SER A 54 -1.69 -2.02 7.12
C SER A 54 -1.66 -3.42 6.50
N VAL A 55 -2.21 -4.42 7.20
CA VAL A 55 -2.29 -5.80 6.67
C VAL A 55 -3.16 -5.86 5.42
N VAL A 56 -4.31 -5.19 5.41
CA VAL A 56 -5.21 -5.14 4.26
C VAL A 56 -4.55 -4.48 3.05
N ILE A 57 -3.80 -3.38 3.24
CA ILE A 57 -3.06 -2.75 2.14
C ILE A 57 -2.02 -3.69 1.56
N VAL A 58 -1.22 -4.34 2.41
CA VAL A 58 -0.17 -5.26 1.97
C VAL A 58 -0.78 -6.43 1.20
N VAL A 59 -1.86 -7.02 1.71
CA VAL A 59 -2.56 -8.13 1.05
C VAL A 59 -3.20 -7.68 -0.26
N SER A 60 -3.86 -6.51 -0.29
CA SER A 60 -4.46 -5.96 -1.50
C SER A 60 -3.41 -5.66 -2.58
N SER A 61 -2.26 -5.12 -2.17
CA SER A 61 -1.14 -4.85 -3.08
C SER A 61 -0.54 -6.15 -3.64
N ALA A 62 -0.34 -7.16 -2.78
CA ALA A 62 0.11 -8.48 -3.22
C ALA A 62 -0.88 -9.17 -4.18
N LEU A 63 -2.19 -9.08 -3.90
CA LEU A 63 -3.24 -9.62 -4.78
C LEU A 63 -3.32 -8.85 -6.10
N ARG A 64 -3.16 -7.53 -6.09
CA ARG A 64 -3.17 -6.69 -7.30
C ARG A 64 -1.96 -6.98 -8.19
N ALA A 65 -0.78 -7.10 -7.59
CA ALA A 65 0.45 -7.51 -8.29
C ALA A 65 0.30 -8.91 -8.92
N SER A 66 -0.29 -9.86 -8.18
CA SER A 66 -0.55 -11.22 -8.68
C SER A 66 -1.56 -11.23 -9.82
N ARG A 67 -2.60 -10.39 -9.78
CA ARG A 67 -3.62 -10.29 -10.83
C ARG A 67 -3.09 -9.62 -12.10
N LYS A 68 -2.22 -8.62 -11.97
CA LYS A 68 -1.57 -7.92 -13.10
C LYS A 68 -0.57 -8.81 -13.84
N ARG A 69 0.03 -9.80 -13.16
CA ARG A 69 0.91 -10.82 -13.78
C ARG A 69 0.17 -11.92 -14.56
N ARG A 70 -1.16 -11.98 -14.48
CA ARG A 70 -1.97 -13.07 -15.07
C ARG A 70 -2.73 -12.70 -16.35
N THR A 71 -2.64 -11.44 -16.80
CA THR A 71 -3.18 -10.94 -18.08
C THR A 71 -2.05 -10.50 -18.97
#